data_AF-A0A519KYB7-F1
#
_entry.id   AF-A0A519KYB7-F1
#
_cell.length_a   1.000
_cell.length_b   1.000
_cell.length_c   1.000
_cell.angle_alpha   90.00
_cell.angle_beta   90.00
_cell.angle_gamma   90.00
#
_symmetry.space_group_name_H-M   'P 1'
#
loop_
_entity.id
_entity.type
_entity.pdbx_description
1 polymer ?
#
loop_
_entity_poly.entity_id
_entity_poly.type
_entity_poly.pdbx_seq_one_letter_code
_entity_poly.pdbx_strand_id
1 'polypeptide(L)'
;MATVVVDANGEVMLQKPVLEQAGARPGDTLEVTLRVVNRRPARARTWDGVAGKLVPPTGVSLTIDEMNDAIAKAATEAGLSGLRGR
;
A
#
# COMPACT_ATOMS: atom_id res chain seq x y z
N MET A 1 10.00 -7.62 -18.47
CA MET A 1 9.61 -6.24 -18.08
C MET A 1 10.23 -5.32 -19.12
N ALA A 2 9.42 -4.57 -19.86
CA ALA A 2 9.92 -3.68 -20.90
C ALA A 2 9.72 -2.24 -20.44
N THR A 3 10.81 -1.46 -20.42
CA THR A 3 10.77 -0.03 -20.16
C THR A 3 10.65 0.67 -21.51
N VAL A 4 9.64 1.52 -21.66
CA VAL A 4 9.42 2.30 -22.88
C VAL A 4 9.82 3.73 -22.57
N VAL A 5 10.65 4.32 -23.45
CA VAL A 5 11.13 5.70 -23.30
C VAL A 5 10.29 6.59 -24.20
N VAL A 6 9.81 7.70 -23.63
CA VAL A 6 9.16 8.78 -24.37
C VAL A 6 10.25 9.76 -24.78
N ASP A 7 10.35 10.07 -26.06
CA ASP A 7 11.33 11.02 -26.57
C ASP A 7 10.88 12.48 -26.35
N ALA A 8 11.70 13.45 -26.78
CA ALA A 8 11.39 14.87 -26.65
C ALA A 8 10.23 15.34 -27.54
N ASN A 9 9.85 14.56 -28.55
CA ASN A 9 8.77 14.84 -29.49
C ASN A 9 7.45 14.16 -29.07
N GLY A 10 7.45 13.36 -27.99
CA GLY A 10 6.30 12.60 -27.53
C GLY A 10 6.14 11.23 -28.20
N GLU A 11 7.13 10.78 -28.96
CA GLU A 11 7.18 9.46 -29.58
C GLU A 11 7.56 8.40 -28.55
N VAL A 12 6.99 7.21 -28.72
CA VAL A 12 7.22 6.07 -27.82
C VAL A 12 8.03 5.02 -28.57
N MET A 13 9.30 4.84 -28.18
CA MET A 13 10.16 3.84 -28.79
C MET A 13 9.88 2.45 -28.20
N LEU A 14 9.23 1.59 -28.98
CA LEU A 14 9.07 0.18 -28.63
C LEU A 14 10.40 -0.56 -28.81
N GLN A 15 10.88 -1.21 -27.75
CA GLN A 15 12.09 -2.00 -27.84
C GLN A 15 11.89 -3.23 -28.74
N LYS A 16 12.96 -3.62 -29.45
CA LYS A 16 12.99 -4.80 -30.33
C LYS A 16 12.32 -6.08 -29.76
N PRO A 17 12.56 -6.50 -28.49
CA PRO A 17 11.87 -7.68 -27.93
C PRO A 17 10.34 -7.54 -27.87
N VAL A 18 9.81 -6.32 -27.69
CA VAL A 18 8.35 -6.09 -27.67
C VAL A 18 7.78 -6.26 -29.08
N LEU A 19 8.50 -5.77 -30.10
CA LEU A 19 8.10 -5.91 -31.50
C LEU A 19 8.15 -7.37 -31.96
N GLU A 20 9.18 -8.11 -31.53
CA GLU A 20 9.31 -9.56 -31.83
C GLU A 20 8.17 -10.36 -31.17
N GLN A 21 7.82 -10.07 -29.92
CA GLN A 21 6.68 -10.71 -29.25
C GLN A 21 5.34 -10.38 -29.89
N ALA A 22 5.20 -9.17 -30.44
CA ALA A 22 4.02 -8.76 -31.19
C ALA A 22 3.99 -9.34 -32.62
N GLY A 23 5.09 -9.97 -33.07
CA GLY A 23 5.23 -10.47 -34.44
C GLY A 23 5.33 -9.37 -35.51
N ALA A 24 5.61 -8.13 -35.10
CA ALA A 24 5.63 -6.96 -35.96
C ALA A 24 6.92 -6.90 -36.80
N ARG A 25 6.79 -6.51 -38.07
CA ARG A 25 7.92 -6.29 -38.98
C ARG A 25 8.07 -4.79 -39.31
N PRO A 26 9.27 -4.35 -39.74
CA PRO A 26 9.44 -2.99 -40.22
C PRO A 26 8.47 -2.69 -41.38
N GLY A 27 7.67 -1.64 -41.24
CA GLY A 27 6.65 -1.24 -42.21
C GLY A 27 5.23 -1.68 -41.86
N ASP A 28 5.04 -2.50 -40.82
CA ASP A 28 3.71 -2.87 -40.34
C ASP A 28 3.07 -1.72 -39.53
N THR A 29 1.78 -1.50 -39.75
CA THR A 29 0.97 -0.60 -38.93
C THR A 29 0.44 -1.36 -37.72
N LEU A 30 0.76 -0.88 -36.52
CA LEU A 30 0.30 -1.48 -35.26
C LEU A 30 -0.73 -0.60 -34.59
N GLU A 31 -1.86 -1.18 -34.20
CA GLU A 31 -2.80 -0.54 -33.29
C GLU A 31 -2.35 -0.77 -31.85
N VAL A 32 -2.05 0.30 -31.12
CA VAL A 32 -1.47 0.24 -29.77
C VAL A 32 -2.41 0.92 -28.78
N THR A 33 -2.85 0.18 -27.76
CA THR A 33 -3.56 0.75 -26.61
C THR A 33 -2.59 0.92 -25.44
N LEU A 34 -2.31 2.16 -25.06
CA LEU A 34 -1.42 2.47 -23.94
C LEU A 34 -2.22 2.53 -22.63
N ARG A 35 -1.81 1.73 -21.63
CA ARG A 35 -2.35 1.81 -20.26
C ARG A 35 -1.29 2.34 -19.31
N VAL A 36 -1.44 3.60 -18.89
CA VAL A 36 -0.55 4.18 -17.88
C VAL A 36 -0.92 3.63 -16.51
N VAL A 37 -0.16 2.64 -16.03
CA VAL A 37 -0.24 2.18 -14.64
C VAL A 37 0.72 3.03 -13.83
N ASN A 38 0.18 4.02 -13.12
CA ASN A 38 0.97 4.87 -12.23
C ASN A 38 1.39 4.08 -10.97
N ARG A 39 2.31 3.11 -11.13
CA ARG A 39 3.01 2.52 -9.99
C ARG A 39 3.99 3.58 -9.49
N ARG A 40 3.52 4.45 -8.60
CA ARG A 40 4.44 5.22 -7.77
C ARG A 40 5.38 4.20 -7.12
N PRO A 41 6.70 4.24 -7.39
CA PRO A 41 7.62 3.46 -6.57
C PRO A 41 7.36 3.90 -5.13
N ALA A 42 7.04 2.97 -4.25
CA ALA A 42 6.87 3.28 -2.85
C ALA A 42 8.17 3.98 -2.42
N ARG A 43 8.09 5.28 -2.11
CA ARG A 43 9.23 6.00 -1.53
C ARG A 43 9.70 5.17 -0.34
N ALA A 44 10.97 4.81 -0.31
CA ALA A 44 11.57 4.16 0.84
C ALA A 44 11.21 5.02 2.06
N ARG A 45 10.33 4.50 2.94
CA ARG A 45 9.94 5.20 4.15
C ARG A 45 11.16 5.17 5.06
N THR A 46 11.79 6.31 5.25
CA THR A 46 12.82 6.47 6.28
C THR A 46 12.17 6.28 7.66
N TRP A 47 12.91 5.71 8.61
CA TRP A 47 12.46 5.54 10.00
C TRP A 47 11.99 6.86 10.63
N ASP A 48 12.58 7.97 10.18
CA ASP A 48 12.20 9.34 10.54
C ASP A 48 10.70 9.64 10.30
N GLY A 49 10.13 9.12 9.20
CA GLY A 49 8.71 9.29 8.87
C GLY A 49 7.74 8.43 9.69
N VAL A 50 8.26 7.54 10.54
CA VAL A 50 7.50 6.59 11.37
C VAL A 50 7.69 6.88 12.87
N ALA A 51 8.80 7.51 13.27
CA ALA A 51 9.16 7.76 14.67
C ALA A 51 8.06 8.48 15.47
N GLY A 52 7.36 9.44 14.88
CA GLY A 52 6.24 10.15 15.53
C GLY A 52 4.88 9.46 15.46
N LYS A 53 4.74 8.38 14.68
CA LYS A 53 3.46 7.66 14.48
C LYS A 53 3.27 6.47 15.41
N LEU A 54 4.33 6.06 16.10
CA LEU A 54 4.32 4.98 17.08
C LEU A 54 3.99 5.49 18.49
N VAL A 55 3.96 6.82 18.68
CA VAL A 55 3.46 7.42 19.91
C VAL A 55 1.92 7.30 19.89
N PRO A 56 1.31 6.63 20.87
CA PRO A 56 -0.14 6.50 20.93
C PRO A 56 -0.76 7.91 20.97
N PRO A 57 -1.85 8.17 20.23
CA PRO A 57 -2.47 9.50 20.15
C PRO A 57 -3.00 10.01 21.51
N THR A 58 -3.17 9.10 22.48
CA THR A 58 -3.57 9.40 23.86
C THR A 58 -2.39 9.61 24.81
N GLY A 59 -1.15 9.35 24.37
CA GLY A 59 0.05 9.36 25.21
C GLY A 59 0.11 8.19 26.22
N VAL A 60 -0.86 7.28 26.19
CA VAL A 60 -0.95 6.15 27.11
C VAL A 60 -0.37 4.91 26.44
N SER A 61 0.73 4.40 26.99
CA SER A 61 1.27 3.09 26.66
C SER A 61 0.93 2.14 27.80
N LEU A 62 0.04 1.18 27.55
CA LEU A 62 -0.25 0.09 28.48
C LEU A 62 0.60 -1.12 28.12
N THR A 63 1.15 -1.78 29.13
CA THR A 63 1.71 -3.12 29.01
C THR A 63 0.60 -4.14 28.73
N ILE A 64 0.99 -5.32 28.25
CA ILE A 64 0.04 -6.42 27.99
C ILE A 64 -0.73 -6.78 29.27
N ASP A 65 -0.05 -6.77 30.41
CA ASP A 65 -0.66 -7.08 31.70
C ASP A 65 -1.71 -6.03 32.10
N GLU A 66 -1.41 -4.74 31.95
CA GLU A 66 -2.36 -3.66 32.23
C GLU A 66 -3.58 -3.69 31.30
N MET A 67 -3.39 -4.08 30.03
CA MET A 67 -4.51 -4.29 29.09
C MET A 67 -5.38 -5.46 29.52
N ASN A 68 -4.78 -6.58 29.92
CA ASN A 68 -5.50 -7.76 30.37
C ASN A 68 -6.31 -7.46 31.64
N ASP A 69 -5.73 -6.76 32.61
CA ASP A 69 -6.40 -6.36 33.85
C ASP A 69 -7.58 -5.41 33.57
N ALA A 70 -7.39 -4.43 32.67
CA ALA A 70 -8.47 -3.52 32.27
C ALA A 70 -9.63 -4.26 31.60
N ILE A 71 -9.34 -5.23 30.74
CA ILE A 71 -10.36 -6.07 30.07
C ILE A 71 -11.08 -6.95 31.11
N ALA A 72 -10.35 -7.58 32.03
CA ALA A 72 -10.94 -8.43 33.06
C ALA A 72 -11.87 -7.65 34.01
N LYS A 73 -11.45 -6.43 34.39
CA LYS A 73 -12.28 -5.54 35.21
C LYS A 73 -13.56 -5.11 34.46
N ALA A 74 -13.43 -4.69 33.20
CA ALA A 74 -14.58 -4.31 32.38
C ALA A 74 -15.56 -5.48 32.16
N ALA A 75 -15.04 -6.69 31.92
CA ALA A 75 -15.85 -7.90 31.78
C ALA A 75 -16.59 -8.26 33.07
N THR A 76 -15.95 -8.08 34.23
CA THR A 76 -16.56 -8.33 35.54
C THR A 76 -17.68 -7.32 35.82
N GLU A 77 -17.43 -6.03 35.56
CA GLU A 77 -18.44 -4.97 35.72
C GLU A 77 -19.65 -5.17 34.79
N ALA A 78 -19.42 -5.59 33.53
CA ALA A 78 -20.47 -5.93 32.59
C ALA A 78 -21.25 -7.20 32.98
N GLY A 79 -20.59 -8.20 33.54
CA GLY A 79 -21.26 -9.39 34.09
C GLY A 79 -22.14 -9.06 35.29
N LEU A 80 -21.68 -8.16 36.17
CA LEU A 80 -22.43 -7.68 37.34
C LEU A 80 -23.64 -6.81 36.95
N SER A 81 -23.54 -6.01 35.89
CA SER A 81 -24.68 -5.22 35.39
C SER A 81 -25.76 -6.12 34.76
N GLY A 82 -25.37 -7.20 34.07
CA GLY A 82 -26.28 -8.21 33.54
C GLY A 82 -27.03 -9.01 34.62
N LEU A 83 -26.43 -9.17 35.82
CA LEU A 83 -27.07 -9.82 36.97
C LEU A 83 -28.04 -8.89 37.73
N ARG A 84 -27.83 -7.57 37.69
CA ARG A 84 -28.72 -6.57 38.32
C ARG A 84 -29.95 -6.21 37.49
N GLY A 85 -29.97 -6.60 36.21
CA GLY A 85 -31.07 -6.33 35.28
C GLY A 85 -32.06 -7.49 35.08
N ARG A 86 -32.07 -8.50 35.96
CA ARG A 86 -33.11 -9.55 36.04
C ARG A 86 -33.92 -9.43 37.31
#